data_AF-A0A6J2USK8-F1
#
_entry.id   AF-A0A6J2USK8-F1
#
_cell.length_a   1.000
_cell.length_b   1.000
_cell.length_c   1.000
_cell.angle_alpha   90.00
_cell.angle_beta   90.00
_cell.angle_gamma   90.00
#
_symmetry.space_group_name_H-M   'P 1'
#
loop_
_entity.id
_entity.type
_entity.pdbx_description
1 polymer ?
#
loop_
_entity_poly.entity_id
_entity_poly.type
_entity_poly.pdbx_seq_one_letter_code
_entity_poly.pdbx_strand_id
1 'polypeptide(L)'
;MQTNADTNSPTFDFLPTHGSEFRVLVGVTGSVAALKVPTLVSKLREIPGMWTKRSDPVLHIELRRWADLLVIAPLDANTLGKIASGICDNLLTCVVRAWDTSRPLLFCPAMNTAMWQHPITAQQVSTLKGFGYVEIPCIAKKLVCGDEGKGAMAEVSTIVDTVKQHLQRSPLPSER
;
A
#
# COMPACT_ATOMS: atom_id res chain seq x y z
N MET A 1 -3.40 18.23 48.04
CA MET A 1 -2.29 17.37 47.57
C MET A 1 -2.81 16.50 46.44
N GLN A 2 -1.94 16.24 45.47
CA GLN A 2 -2.24 15.92 44.08
C GLN A 2 -3.14 14.70 43.80
N THR A 3 -3.97 14.90 42.78
CA THR A 3 -4.58 13.94 41.86
C THR A 3 -3.52 13.11 41.12
N ASN A 4 -3.81 11.84 40.84
CA ASN A 4 -3.26 11.08 39.70
C ASN A 4 -4.09 9.80 39.54
N ALA A 5 -4.45 9.29 38.37
CA ALA A 5 -4.56 9.79 37.00
C ALA A 5 -5.09 8.56 36.27
N ASP A 6 -6.32 8.64 35.75
CA ASP A 6 -6.91 7.60 34.92
C ASP A 6 -6.01 7.35 33.70
N THR A 7 -5.61 6.09 33.51
CA THR A 7 -4.81 5.66 32.37
C THR A 7 -5.71 5.40 31.18
N ASN A 8 -6.19 6.48 30.54
CA ASN A 8 -6.77 6.40 29.20
C ASN A 8 -5.66 6.23 28.17
N SER A 9 -5.38 4.98 27.80
CA SER A 9 -4.75 4.66 26.51
C SER A 9 -5.66 5.15 25.37
N PRO A 10 -5.15 5.78 24.29
CA PRO A 10 -5.99 6.17 23.18
C PRO A 10 -6.44 4.92 22.41
N THR A 11 -7.65 4.45 22.69
CA THR A 11 -8.39 3.57 21.80
C THR A 11 -8.81 4.38 20.58
N PHE A 12 -8.41 3.92 19.39
CA PHE A 12 -8.94 4.44 18.14
C PHE A 12 -10.40 3.96 18.01
N ASP A 13 -11.33 4.71 18.58
CA ASP A 13 -12.76 4.44 18.45
C ASP A 13 -13.24 4.82 17.05
N PHE A 14 -13.28 3.82 16.16
CA PHE A 14 -14.04 3.88 14.93
C PHE A 14 -15.52 3.61 15.28
N LEU A 15 -16.35 4.65 15.28
CA LEU A 15 -17.79 4.53 15.52
C LEU A 15 -18.46 3.70 14.41
N PRO A 16 -19.32 2.72 14.72
CA PRO A 16 -19.95 1.90 13.69
C PRO A 16 -21.14 2.63 13.06
N THR A 17 -21.16 2.73 11.73
CA THR A 17 -22.35 3.09 10.95
C THR A 17 -22.75 1.92 10.07
N HIS A 18 -24.06 1.61 10.06
CA HIS A 18 -24.65 0.43 9.43
C HIS A 18 -24.20 0.19 7.98
N GLY A 19 -23.33 -0.81 7.81
CA GLY A 19 -22.81 -1.35 6.55
C GLY A 19 -21.61 -2.24 6.88
N SER A 20 -21.37 -3.32 6.14
CA SER A 20 -20.11 -4.07 6.30
C SER A 20 -18.94 -3.15 5.94
N GLU A 21 -18.19 -2.74 6.96
CA GLU A 21 -17.08 -1.79 6.83
C GLU A 21 -15.85 -2.52 6.26
N PHE A 22 -15.35 -2.06 5.11
CA PHE A 22 -14.16 -2.62 4.46
C PHE A 22 -12.94 -1.73 4.72
N ARG A 23 -11.82 -2.33 5.12
CA ARG A 23 -10.58 -1.62 5.41
C ARG A 23 -9.59 -1.81 4.27
N VAL A 24 -9.30 -0.72 3.56
CA VAL A 24 -8.36 -0.71 2.44
C VAL A 24 -7.07 -0.02 2.88
N LEU A 25 -5.94 -0.71 2.77
CA LEU A 25 -4.63 -0.12 2.97
C LEU A 25 -4.06 0.35 1.63
N VAL A 26 -3.60 1.60 1.58
CA VAL A 26 -3.02 2.20 0.37
C VAL A 26 -1.53 2.44 0.56
N GLY A 27 -0.71 1.78 -0.27
CA GLY A 27 0.71 2.03 -0.41
C GLY A 27 1.00 2.97 -1.57
N VAL A 28 1.86 3.96 -1.37
CA VAL A 28 2.26 4.93 -2.41
C VAL A 28 3.78 4.92 -2.54
N THR A 29 4.26 4.87 -3.77
CA THR A 29 5.70 4.88 -4.10
C THR A 29 5.98 5.90 -5.22
N GLY A 30 7.24 6.11 -5.61
CA GLY A 30 7.63 7.07 -6.65
C GLY A 30 8.41 8.27 -6.12
N SER A 31 9.43 8.68 -6.89
CA SER A 31 10.37 9.76 -6.55
C SER A 31 9.71 11.15 -6.41
N VAL A 32 8.58 11.41 -7.07
CA VAL A 32 7.85 12.69 -6.96
C VAL A 32 7.03 12.75 -5.65
N ALA A 33 6.50 11.62 -5.17
CA ALA A 33 5.85 11.55 -3.84
C ALA A 33 6.88 11.62 -2.70
N ALA A 34 8.09 11.08 -2.91
CA ALA A 34 9.18 11.04 -1.93
C ALA A 34 9.74 12.43 -1.54
N LEU A 35 9.56 13.48 -2.36
CA LEU A 35 10.05 14.83 -2.04
C LEU A 35 9.41 15.43 -0.78
N LYS A 36 8.19 15.04 -0.45
CA LYS A 36 7.47 15.51 0.76
C LYS A 36 7.52 14.52 1.91
N VAL A 37 8.07 13.32 1.71
CA VAL A 37 8.13 12.27 2.73
C VAL A 37 8.99 12.68 3.93
N PRO A 38 10.16 13.33 3.79
CA PRO A 38 10.90 13.82 4.95
C PRO A 38 10.11 14.83 5.78
N THR A 39 9.37 15.73 5.13
CA THR A 39 8.51 16.72 5.80
C THR A 39 7.30 16.06 6.47
N LEU A 40 6.68 15.08 5.82
CA LEU A 40 5.57 14.30 6.37
C LEU A 40 6.03 13.47 7.58
N VAL A 41 7.17 12.78 7.48
CA VAL A 41 7.76 12.01 8.58
C VAL A 41 8.16 12.92 9.75
N SER A 42 8.71 14.11 9.48
CA SER A 42 9.00 15.09 10.55
C SER A 42 7.74 15.49 11.30
N LYS A 43 6.65 15.82 10.59
CA LYS A 43 5.38 16.22 11.21
C LYS A 43 4.67 15.06 11.91
N LEU A 44 4.80 13.84 11.40
CA LEU A 44 4.27 12.64 12.03
C LEU A 44 5.02 12.32 13.34
N ARG A 45 6.35 12.53 13.39
CA ARG A 45 7.15 12.36 14.61
C ARG A 45 6.84 13.36 15.73
N GLU A 46 6.19 14.47 15.40
CA GLU A 46 5.74 15.48 16.38
C GLU A 46 4.41 15.10 17.05
N ILE A 47 3.72 14.05 16.58
CA ILE A 47 2.46 13.58 17.18
C ILE A 47 2.78 12.83 18.49
N PRO A 48 2.26 13.27 19.65
CA PRO A 48 2.45 12.56 20.92
C PRO A 48 1.89 11.13 20.83
N GLY A 49 2.71 10.12 21.15
CA GLY A 49 2.36 8.70 21.04
C GLY A 49 2.93 7.98 19.80
N MET A 50 3.61 8.70 18.91
CA MET A 50 4.32 8.12 17.77
C MET A 50 5.65 7.47 18.23
N TRP A 51 5.57 6.17 18.53
CA TRP A 51 6.62 5.13 18.62
C TRP A 51 7.99 5.51 19.20
N THR A 52 8.22 5.14 20.47
CA THR A 52 9.54 5.22 21.13
C THR A 52 9.88 4.02 22.03
N LYS A 53 9.04 2.97 22.15
CA LYS A 53 9.32 1.85 23.06
C LYS A 53 9.28 0.47 22.38
N ARG A 54 10.15 -0.43 22.84
CA ARG A 54 10.30 -1.83 22.39
C ARG A 54 9.06 -2.71 22.62
N SER A 55 8.11 -2.25 23.43
CA SER A 55 6.84 -2.93 23.76
C SER A 55 5.68 -2.51 22.87
N ASP A 56 5.89 -1.56 21.97
CA ASP A 56 4.82 -1.06 21.11
C ASP A 56 4.57 -2.08 19.98
N PRO A 57 3.31 -2.35 19.61
CA PRO A 57 3.00 -3.37 18.63
C PRO A 57 3.63 -3.07 17.26
N VAL A 58 4.10 -4.12 16.58
CA VAL A 58 4.88 -3.95 15.35
C VAL A 58 3.99 -3.43 14.22
N LEU A 59 4.06 -2.13 13.92
CA LEU A 59 3.14 -1.42 13.01
C LEU A 59 2.84 -2.14 11.68
N HIS A 60 3.84 -2.71 11.00
CA HIS A 60 3.60 -3.40 9.72
C HIS A 60 2.75 -4.68 9.89
N ILE A 61 2.79 -5.32 11.05
CA ILE A 61 1.94 -6.47 11.39
C ILE A 61 0.52 -6.01 11.73
N GLU A 62 0.37 -4.88 12.43
CA GLU A 62 -0.95 -4.32 12.74
C GLU A 62 -1.69 -3.89 11.47
N LEU A 63 -1.02 -3.13 10.59
CA LEU A 63 -1.58 -2.69 9.31
C LEU A 63 -2.03 -3.88 8.45
N ARG A 64 -1.22 -4.94 8.43
CA ARG A 64 -1.54 -6.19 7.72
C ARG A 64 -2.75 -6.91 8.31
N ARG A 65 -2.92 -6.91 9.64
CA ARG A 65 -4.08 -7.53 10.30
C ARG A 65 -5.36 -6.71 10.09
N TRP A 66 -5.23 -5.39 10.16
CA TRP A 66 -6.33 -4.44 10.02
C TRP A 66 -6.91 -4.43 8.60
N ALA A 67 -6.07 -4.50 7.57
CA ALA A 67 -6.52 -4.34 6.19
C ALA A 67 -7.12 -5.61 5.59
N ASP A 68 -8.30 -5.50 4.97
CA ASP A 68 -8.95 -6.58 4.23
C ASP A 68 -8.41 -6.71 2.80
N LEU A 69 -7.81 -5.62 2.29
CA LEU A 69 -7.20 -5.50 0.97
C LEU A 69 -6.05 -4.49 1.01
N LEU A 70 -4.98 -4.75 0.25
CA LEU A 70 -3.88 -3.81 0.02
C LEU A 70 -3.86 -3.37 -1.44
N VAL A 71 -3.79 -2.05 -1.70
CA VAL A 71 -3.55 -1.49 -3.03
C VAL A 71 -2.27 -0.65 -3.03
N ILE A 72 -1.38 -0.88 -3.98
CA ILE A 72 -0.17 -0.07 -4.19
C ILE A 72 -0.31 0.71 -5.48
N ALA A 73 -0.51 2.03 -5.38
CA ALA A 73 -0.74 2.89 -6.54
C ALA A 73 -0.21 4.32 -6.31
N PRO A 74 0.79 4.78 -7.10
CA PRO A 74 1.57 4.00 -8.06
C PRO A 74 2.57 3.05 -7.38
N LEU A 75 2.91 1.96 -8.07
CA LEU A 75 4.07 1.11 -7.81
C LEU A 75 5.21 1.49 -8.77
N ASP A 76 6.25 2.14 -8.24
CA ASP A 76 7.45 2.49 -8.99
C ASP A 76 8.36 1.27 -9.24
N ALA A 77 9.29 1.40 -10.18
CA ALA A 77 10.18 0.30 -10.55
C ALA A 77 11.11 -0.14 -9.39
N ASN A 78 11.50 0.79 -8.51
CA ASN A 78 12.37 0.49 -7.38
C ASN A 78 11.67 -0.41 -6.36
N THR A 79 10.45 -0.06 -5.98
CA THR A 79 9.64 -0.84 -5.04
C THR A 79 9.16 -2.14 -5.68
N LEU A 80 8.85 -2.14 -6.98
CA LEU A 80 8.60 -3.38 -7.74
C LEU A 80 9.78 -4.35 -7.61
N GLY A 81 11.01 -3.87 -7.86
CA GLY A 81 12.22 -4.68 -7.72
C GLY A 81 12.46 -5.17 -6.29
N LYS A 82 12.23 -4.32 -5.29
CA LYS A 82 12.33 -4.71 -3.86
C LYS A 82 11.35 -5.82 -3.50
N ILE A 83 10.07 -5.66 -3.86
CA ILE A 83 9.03 -6.66 -3.57
C ILE A 83 9.35 -7.98 -4.28
N ALA A 84 9.70 -7.93 -5.57
CA ALA A 84 10.05 -9.12 -6.35
C ALA A 84 11.26 -9.88 -5.79
N SER A 85 12.16 -9.17 -5.09
CA SER A 85 13.38 -9.74 -4.49
C SER A 85 13.23 -10.04 -2.99
N GLY A 86 12.06 -9.78 -2.39
CA GLY A 86 11.82 -9.98 -0.96
C GLY A 86 12.50 -8.98 -0.03
N ILE A 87 12.95 -7.83 -0.54
CA ILE A 87 13.54 -6.75 0.28
C ILE A 87 12.43 -6.05 1.07
N CYS A 88 12.61 -5.94 2.38
CA CYS A 88 11.69 -5.30 3.33
C CYS A 88 12.42 -4.26 4.21
N ASP A 89 12.79 -3.14 3.62
CA ASP A 89 13.64 -2.11 4.23
C ASP A 89 12.89 -0.83 4.65
N ASN A 90 11.58 -0.81 4.42
CA ASN A 90 10.69 0.29 4.79
C ASN A 90 9.29 -0.25 5.14
N LEU A 91 8.45 0.58 5.75
CA LEU A 91 7.14 0.18 6.24
C LEU A 91 6.30 -0.56 5.19
N LEU A 92 6.18 -0.01 3.98
CA LEU A 92 5.38 -0.61 2.91
C LEU A 92 5.92 -1.99 2.52
N THR A 93 7.22 -2.08 2.26
CA THR A 93 7.84 -3.36 1.86
C THR A 93 7.81 -4.41 2.99
N CYS A 94 7.85 -3.99 4.27
CA CYS A 94 7.61 -4.87 5.42
C CYS A 94 6.16 -5.38 5.47
N VAL A 95 5.16 -4.51 5.23
CA VAL A 95 3.75 -4.93 5.15
C VAL A 95 3.55 -5.95 4.03
N VAL A 96 4.08 -5.66 2.83
CA VAL A 96 3.98 -6.57 1.67
C VAL A 96 4.65 -7.90 1.96
N ARG A 97 5.85 -7.90 2.54
CA ARG A 97 6.59 -9.12 2.86
C ARG A 97 5.84 -9.99 3.88
N ALA A 98 5.17 -9.35 4.82
CA ALA A 98 4.35 -10.03 5.80
C ALA A 98 2.97 -10.43 5.25
N TRP A 99 2.50 -9.88 4.13
CA TRP A 99 1.09 -9.89 3.68
C TRP A 99 0.42 -11.27 3.65
N ASP A 100 -0.89 -11.28 3.89
CA ASP A 100 -1.69 -12.50 3.79
C ASP A 100 -2.07 -12.75 2.35
N THR A 101 -1.52 -13.80 1.73
CA THR A 101 -1.83 -14.10 0.33
C THR A 101 -3.26 -14.61 0.14
N SER A 102 -3.99 -14.92 1.22
CA SER A 102 -5.43 -15.17 1.13
C SER A 102 -6.24 -13.86 0.95
N ARG A 103 -5.64 -12.70 1.23
CA ARG A 103 -6.26 -11.37 1.06
C ARG A 103 -5.73 -10.71 -0.22
N PRO A 104 -6.59 -10.04 -1.00
CA PRO A 104 -6.18 -9.42 -2.26
C PRO A 104 -5.13 -8.33 -2.03
N LEU A 105 -4.03 -8.42 -2.78
CA LEU A 105 -3.04 -7.36 -2.96
C LEU A 105 -3.08 -6.93 -4.42
N LEU A 106 -3.44 -5.67 -4.66
CA LEU A 106 -3.46 -5.06 -5.97
C LEU A 106 -2.28 -4.11 -6.12
N PHE A 107 -1.68 -4.07 -7.30
CA PHE A 107 -0.61 -3.12 -7.59
C PHE A 107 -0.82 -2.48 -8.95
N CYS A 108 -0.56 -1.18 -9.03
CA CYS A 108 -0.67 -0.39 -10.23
C CYS A 108 0.71 0.15 -10.60
N PRO A 109 1.46 -0.51 -11.50
CA PRO A 109 2.78 -0.01 -11.87
C PRO A 109 2.67 1.38 -12.51
N ALA A 110 3.68 2.21 -12.26
CA ALA A 110 3.83 3.49 -12.96
C ALA A 110 5.31 3.85 -13.06
N MET A 111 5.80 3.97 -14.29
CA MET A 111 7.20 4.27 -14.57
C MET A 111 7.35 4.78 -16.01
N ASN A 112 8.50 5.36 -16.32
CA ASN A 112 8.81 5.77 -17.68
C ASN A 112 8.73 4.56 -18.65
N THR A 113 8.33 4.82 -19.90
CA THR A 113 8.20 3.80 -20.95
C THR A 113 9.44 2.92 -21.13
N ALA A 114 10.64 3.50 -21.09
CA ALA A 114 11.89 2.74 -21.22
C ALA A 114 12.10 1.79 -20.02
N MET A 115 11.70 2.22 -18.82
CA MET A 115 11.72 1.35 -17.64
C MET A 115 10.67 0.23 -17.76
N TRP A 116 9.48 0.55 -18.27
CA TRP A 116 8.42 -0.44 -18.48
C TRP A 116 8.82 -1.51 -19.51
N GLN A 117 9.49 -1.10 -20.59
CA GLN A 117 9.97 -1.99 -21.65
C GLN A 117 11.22 -2.78 -21.27
N HIS A 118 11.90 -2.42 -20.17
CA HIS A 118 13.08 -3.16 -19.73
C HIS A 118 12.69 -4.61 -19.35
N PRO A 119 13.46 -5.63 -19.79
CA PRO A 119 13.08 -7.04 -19.59
C PRO A 119 12.92 -7.43 -18.12
N ILE A 120 13.69 -6.81 -17.22
CA ILE A 120 13.57 -7.04 -15.77
C ILE A 120 12.18 -6.69 -15.23
N THR A 121 11.53 -5.66 -15.78
CA THR A 121 10.22 -5.19 -15.31
C THR A 121 9.17 -6.26 -15.59
N ALA A 122 9.18 -6.84 -16.80
CA ALA A 122 8.28 -7.94 -17.16
C ALA A 122 8.48 -9.16 -16.25
N GLN A 123 9.74 -9.51 -15.93
CA GLN A 123 10.06 -10.59 -15.00
C GLN A 123 9.53 -10.30 -13.59
N GLN A 124 9.77 -9.10 -13.06
CA GLN A 124 9.31 -8.71 -11.73
C GLN A 124 7.78 -8.68 -11.64
N VAL A 125 7.09 -8.13 -12.65
CA VAL A 125 5.61 -8.17 -12.71
C VAL A 125 5.11 -9.61 -12.73
N SER A 126 5.74 -10.49 -13.51
CA SER A 126 5.39 -11.92 -13.53
C SER A 126 5.60 -12.58 -12.16
N THR A 127 6.69 -12.23 -11.45
CA THR A 127 6.95 -12.73 -10.10
C THR A 127 5.86 -12.32 -9.12
N LEU A 128 5.47 -11.04 -9.10
CA LEU A 128 4.39 -10.56 -8.23
C LEU A 128 3.06 -11.27 -8.54
N LYS A 129 2.73 -11.47 -9.82
CA LYS A 129 1.53 -12.23 -10.23
C LYS A 129 1.62 -13.69 -9.80
N GLY A 130 2.81 -14.29 -9.85
CA GLY A 130 3.08 -15.62 -9.33
C GLY A 130 2.85 -15.77 -7.81
N PHE A 131 2.96 -14.68 -7.05
CA PHE A 131 2.58 -14.65 -5.63
C PHE A 131 1.06 -14.56 -5.39
N GLY A 132 0.26 -14.43 -6.46
CA GLY A 132 -1.19 -14.23 -6.38
C GLY A 132 -1.61 -12.75 -6.32
N TYR A 133 -0.68 -11.81 -6.50
CA TYR A 133 -0.99 -10.38 -6.52
C TYR A 133 -1.65 -9.99 -7.85
N VAL A 134 -2.54 -9.00 -7.79
CA VAL A 134 -3.36 -8.57 -8.93
C VAL A 134 -2.77 -7.31 -9.55
N GLU A 135 -2.35 -7.43 -10.80
CA GLU A 135 -1.88 -6.30 -11.60
C GLU A 135 -3.06 -5.45 -12.08
N ILE A 136 -3.03 -4.15 -11.80
CA ILE A 136 -3.81 -3.13 -12.50
C ILE A 136 -2.86 -2.52 -13.55
N PRO A 137 -3.05 -2.82 -14.85
CA PRO A 137 -2.03 -2.56 -15.86
C PRO A 137 -1.85 -1.06 -16.13
N CYS A 138 -0.61 -0.68 -16.44
CA CYS A 138 -0.31 0.65 -16.94
C CYS A 138 -1.08 0.96 -18.23
N ILE A 139 -1.40 2.23 -18.42
CA ILE A 139 -1.96 2.77 -19.66
C ILE A 139 -0.87 3.45 -20.49
N ALA A 140 -1.14 3.62 -21.78
CA ALA A 140 -0.36 4.50 -22.64
C ALA A 140 -0.86 5.93 -22.49
N LYS A 141 0.05 6.89 -22.34
CA LYS A 141 -0.24 8.33 -22.40
C LYS A 141 0.75 9.00 -23.36
N LYS A 142 0.27 10.04 -24.05
CA LYS A 142 1.16 10.96 -24.79
C LYS A 142 2.09 11.65 -23.79
N LEU A 143 3.39 11.48 -23.96
CA LEU A 143 4.39 12.21 -23.22
C LEU A 143 4.47 13.64 -23.77
N VAL A 144 4.92 14.57 -22.93
CA VAL A 144 5.09 16.00 -23.28
C VAL A 144 6.06 16.18 -24.46
N CYS A 145 6.94 15.20 -24.73
CA CYS A 145 7.86 15.18 -25.86
C CYS A 145 7.26 14.75 -27.20
N GLY A 146 5.98 14.33 -27.24
CA GLY A 146 5.30 13.85 -28.46
C GLY A 146 5.30 12.33 -28.65
N ASP A 147 6.10 11.59 -27.89
CA ASP A 147 6.13 10.12 -27.91
C ASP A 147 4.94 9.53 -27.13
N GLU A 148 4.29 8.52 -27.71
CA GLU A 148 3.32 7.67 -27.00
C GLU A 148 4.02 6.45 -26.41
N GLY A 149 3.81 6.20 -25.12
CA GLY A 149 4.44 5.08 -24.45
C GLY A 149 3.62 4.53 -23.30
N LYS A 150 3.73 3.20 -23.10
CA LYS A 150 3.09 2.48 -22.00
C LYS A 150 3.93 2.65 -20.73
N GLY A 151 3.29 2.91 -19.61
CA GLY A 151 3.96 3.05 -18.32
C GLY A 151 3.30 4.04 -17.36
N ALA A 152 2.29 4.79 -17.83
CA ALA A 152 1.49 5.63 -16.96
C ALA A 152 0.59 4.78 -16.06
N MET A 153 0.41 5.22 -14.81
CA MET A 153 -0.53 4.60 -13.87
C MET A 153 -1.94 4.53 -14.49
N ALA A 154 -2.69 3.48 -14.19
CA ALA A 154 -4.10 3.39 -14.54
C ALA A 154 -4.89 4.59 -13.99
N GLU A 155 -6.02 4.90 -14.63
CA GLU A 155 -6.91 5.96 -14.15
C GLU A 155 -7.47 5.59 -12.77
N VAL A 156 -7.69 6.62 -11.94
CA VAL A 156 -8.16 6.44 -10.55
C VAL A 156 -9.48 5.68 -10.51
N SER A 157 -10.39 5.96 -11.44
CA SER A 157 -11.67 5.24 -11.57
C SER A 157 -11.45 3.74 -11.79
N THR A 158 -10.55 3.35 -12.68
CA THR A 158 -10.20 1.94 -12.92
C THR A 158 -9.66 1.27 -11.67
N ILE A 159 -8.81 1.95 -10.89
CA ILE A 159 -8.27 1.42 -9.63
C ILE A 159 -9.42 1.19 -8.62
N VAL A 160 -10.27 2.19 -8.43
CA VAL A 160 -11.41 2.13 -7.49
C VAL A 160 -12.39 1.02 -7.87
N ASP A 161 -12.72 0.88 -9.16
CA ASP A 161 -13.65 -0.14 -9.63
C ASP A 161 -13.08 -1.55 -9.44
N THR A 162 -11.78 -1.73 -9.67
CA THR A 162 -11.09 -3.01 -9.42
C THR A 162 -11.10 -3.36 -7.93
N VAL A 163 -10.83 -2.38 -7.05
CA VAL A 163 -10.91 -2.58 -5.59
C VAL A 163 -12.31 -3.02 -5.18
N LYS A 164 -13.37 -2.34 -5.66
CA LYS A 164 -14.76 -2.70 -5.36
C LYS A 164 -15.10 -4.13 -5.78
N GLN A 165 -14.66 -4.55 -6.97
CA GLN A 165 -14.89 -5.91 -7.47
C GLN A 165 -14.25 -6.98 -6.57
N HIS A 166 -13.05 -6.71 -6.05
CA HIS A 166 -12.36 -7.64 -5.15
C HIS A 166 -12.99 -7.68 -3.75
N LEU A 167 -13.49 -6.55 -3.23
CA LEU A 167 -14.20 -6.51 -1.95
C LEU A 167 -15.55 -7.25 -2.01
N GLN A 168 -16.25 -7.21 -3.14
CA GLN A 168 -17.53 -7.92 -3.33
C GLN A 168 -17.38 -9.45 -3.45
N ARG A 169 -16.21 -9.93 -3.86
CA ARG A 169 -15.93 -11.37 -4.09
C ARG A 169 -15.48 -12.11 -2.84
N SER A 170 -15.04 -11.41 -1.81
CA SER A 170 -14.60 -12.01 -0.54
C SER A 170 -15.73 -11.90 0.49
N PRO A 171 -16.54 -12.95 0.74
CA PRO A 171 -17.41 -12.95 1.90
C PRO A 171 -16.53 -12.90 3.16
N LEU A 172 -16.93 -12.05 4.11
CA LEU A 172 -16.23 -11.85 5.39
C LEU A 172 -15.93 -13.20 6.05
N PRO A 173 -14.70 -13.46 6.52
CA PRO A 173 -14.50 -14.44 7.57
C PRO A 173 -15.31 -13.97 8.78
N SER A 174 -16.31 -14.75 9.20
CA SER A 174 -17.00 -14.52 10.47
C SER A 174 -15.96 -14.39 11.58
N GLU A 175 -16.07 -13.34 12.40
CA GLU A 175 -15.19 -13.08 13.54
C GLU A 175 -14.90 -14.36 14.34
N ARG A 176 -13.62 -14.63 14.60
CA ARG A 176 -13.14 -15.59 15.60
C ARG A 176 -12.36 -14.85 16.66
#